data_AF-A0A8T1SQW7-F1
#
_entry.id   AF-A0A8T1SQW7-F1
#
_cell.length_a   1.000
_cell.length_b   1.000
_cell.length_c   1.000
_cell.angle_alpha   90.00
_cell.angle_beta   90.00
_cell.angle_gamma   90.00
#
_symmetry.space_group_name_H-M   'P 1'
#
loop_
_entity.id
_entity.type
_entity.pdbx_description
1 polymer ?
#
loop_
_entity_poly.entity_id
_entity_poly.type
_entity_poly.pdbx_seq_one_letter_code
_entity_poly.pdbx_strand_id
1 'polypeptide(L)'
;MIIYLGLVPICSLGLSQIGRMNLGMNASTFKYYTMCGLQEGFEPFAVNMNRDVAMWFSKRLPTFVNVPKNHAHIEITRIDGTIDSSPCLKVTHKTFGTQNSNADMIYCRLSMPIEFHSSFNYGTGVTSASADAFQKRKQNQETALHTETYYYSVRIFAGQDPSSVWVGWVTPDYHFYRENFDLNKNSTVTVTLGDERGRVHESVKRSNCYMVWGGDTFANSQRSSRSNVDLEIGCLVDLGTGMLSFTANGKDLGTCYQVEPTTKLFPAVFIQPTSTNLFHFELGKLKNTMPLSAAVFKSEEKNPIPQCPPRLDVQTITPVLWSRMPNSFLKVETERISERHGWVVQCLEPLQMMALHIPEENRCVDILELCEQEDLLQFHY
;
A
#
# COMPACT_ATOMS: atom_id res chain seq x y z
N MET A 1 8.14 -5.84 36.40
CA MET A 1 8.35 -7.26 36.07
C MET A 1 8.76 -7.34 34.59
N ILE A 2 10.04 -7.08 34.30
CA ILE A 2 10.63 -7.07 32.92
C ILE A 2 11.54 -8.31 32.71
N ILE A 3 11.81 -9.08 33.76
CA ILE A 3 12.90 -10.07 33.81
C ILE A 3 12.57 -11.39 33.07
N TYR A 4 11.34 -11.59 32.59
CA TYR A 4 10.95 -12.84 31.90
C TYR A 4 11.29 -12.86 30.40
N LEU A 5 11.59 -11.70 29.80
CA LEU A 5 11.99 -11.56 28.41
C LEU A 5 13.39 -10.93 28.44
N GLY A 6 14.40 -11.58 27.87
CA GLY A 6 15.80 -11.13 27.95
C GLY A 6 16.02 -9.69 27.48
N LEU A 7 17.18 -9.11 27.82
CA LEU A 7 17.57 -7.77 27.38
C LEU A 7 18.41 -7.84 26.10
N VAL A 8 18.16 -6.92 25.18
CA VAL A 8 18.93 -6.77 23.93
C VAL A 8 19.62 -5.40 23.90
N PRO A 9 20.91 -5.31 23.54
CA PRO A 9 21.58 -4.02 23.37
C PRO A 9 20.93 -3.17 22.28
N ILE A 10 20.64 -1.91 22.57
CA ILE A 10 20.07 -0.94 21.63
C ILE A 10 20.93 0.31 21.53
N CYS A 11 20.99 0.92 20.35
CA CYS A 11 21.59 2.23 20.13
C CYS A 11 20.69 3.09 19.24
N SER A 12 20.78 4.41 19.39
CA SER A 12 20.10 5.38 18.53
C SER A 12 21.09 6.43 18.04
N LEU A 13 20.98 6.82 16.77
CA LEU A 13 21.75 7.92 16.19
C LEU A 13 20.80 9.01 15.71
N GLY A 14 21.08 10.25 16.09
CA GLY A 14 20.40 11.43 15.58
C GLY A 14 20.88 11.81 14.18
N LEU A 15 20.33 12.90 13.63
CA LEU A 15 20.69 13.40 12.31
C LEU A 15 22.21 13.68 12.24
N SER A 16 22.88 13.11 11.25
CA SER A 16 24.31 13.28 10.98
C SER A 16 25.25 12.84 12.12
N GLN A 17 24.77 12.05 13.09
CA GLN A 17 25.64 11.45 14.10
C GLN A 17 26.30 10.18 13.56
N ILE A 18 27.57 10.00 13.92
CA ILE A 18 28.36 8.83 13.55
C ILE A 18 28.75 8.12 14.84
N GLY A 19 28.45 6.82 14.90
CA GLY A 19 28.81 5.97 16.02
C GLY A 19 29.28 4.60 15.53
N ARG A 20 30.11 3.95 16.33
CA ARG A 20 30.51 2.55 16.12
C ARG A 20 30.10 1.74 17.32
N MET A 21 29.21 0.77 17.10
CA MET A 21 28.85 -0.21 18.12
C MET A 21 29.83 -1.38 18.04
N ASN A 22 30.43 -1.75 19.18
CA ASN A 22 31.28 -2.92 19.30
C ASN A 22 30.65 -3.86 20.33
N LEU A 23 30.20 -5.03 19.88
CA LEU A 23 29.55 -6.05 20.72
C LEU A 23 30.54 -7.06 21.31
N GLY A 24 31.84 -6.90 21.02
CA GLY A 24 32.90 -7.63 21.71
C GLY A 24 33.12 -9.07 21.24
N MET A 25 32.94 -9.35 19.94
CA MET A 25 33.37 -10.64 19.35
C MET A 25 34.87 -10.89 19.56
N ASN A 26 35.66 -9.82 19.57
CA ASN A 26 37.04 -9.85 20.06
C ASN A 26 37.18 -8.90 21.26
N ALA A 27 37.31 -9.46 22.46
CA ALA A 27 37.44 -8.71 23.72
C ALA A 27 38.65 -7.74 23.72
N SER A 28 39.72 -8.03 22.97
CA SER A 28 40.90 -7.17 22.89
C SER A 28 40.63 -5.83 22.19
N THR A 29 39.51 -5.72 21.47
CA THR A 29 39.11 -4.48 20.78
C THR A 29 38.42 -3.48 21.70
N PHE A 30 38.05 -3.89 22.92
CA PHE A 30 37.48 -2.99 23.91
C PHE A 30 38.55 -2.14 24.58
N LYS A 31 38.36 -0.82 24.51
CA LYS A 31 39.33 0.16 25.02
C LYS A 31 39.51 0.12 26.54
N TYR A 32 38.47 -0.25 27.30
CA TYR A 32 38.47 -0.17 28.77
C TYR A 32 38.06 -1.48 29.47
N TYR A 33 37.95 -2.60 28.74
CA TYR A 33 37.43 -3.87 29.30
C TYR A 33 38.30 -4.44 30.41
N THR A 34 39.62 -4.36 30.29
CA THR A 34 40.56 -4.84 31.31
C THR A 34 40.51 -4.02 32.61
N MET A 35 40.02 -2.78 32.56
CA MET A 35 39.98 -1.85 33.69
C MET A 35 38.79 -2.09 34.62
N CYS A 36 37.63 -2.47 34.08
CA CYS A 36 36.41 -2.67 34.86
C CYS A 36 35.74 -4.02 34.54
N GLY A 37 35.38 -4.25 33.28
CA GLY A 37 34.60 -5.43 32.87
C GLY A 37 35.21 -6.76 33.31
N LEU A 38 36.51 -6.96 33.06
CA LEU A 38 37.20 -8.18 33.48
C LEU A 38 37.34 -8.30 35.00
N GLN A 39 37.60 -7.19 35.70
CA GLN A 39 37.79 -7.19 37.16
C GLN A 39 36.48 -7.48 37.91
N GLU A 40 35.36 -7.03 37.35
CA GLU A 40 34.01 -7.23 37.90
C GLU A 40 33.36 -8.55 37.43
N GLY A 41 34.04 -9.32 36.57
CA GLY A 41 33.55 -10.62 36.08
C GLY A 41 32.49 -10.54 34.99
N PHE A 42 32.39 -9.42 34.26
CA PHE A 42 31.51 -9.27 33.11
C PHE A 42 32.12 -9.90 31.85
N GLU A 43 31.26 -10.46 31.00
CA GLU A 43 31.64 -10.99 29.69
C GLU A 43 31.14 -10.11 28.54
N PRO A 44 31.90 -9.95 27.44
CA PRO A 44 31.42 -9.27 26.24
C PRO A 44 30.24 -10.01 25.59
N PHE A 45 29.29 -9.25 25.04
CA PHE A 45 28.04 -9.79 24.49
C PHE A 45 28.24 -10.87 23.42
N ALA A 46 29.22 -10.69 22.53
CA ALA A 46 29.47 -11.60 21.41
C ALA A 46 30.74 -12.47 21.56
N VAL A 47 31.31 -12.61 22.77
CA VAL A 47 32.66 -13.19 23.00
C VAL A 47 32.83 -14.62 22.46
N ASN A 48 31.77 -15.43 22.47
CA ASN A 48 31.79 -16.82 22.02
C ASN A 48 31.07 -17.03 20.66
N MET A 49 30.80 -15.95 19.93
CA MET A 49 30.16 -16.03 18.62
C MET A 49 31.19 -16.27 17.52
N ASN A 50 30.82 -17.08 16.53
CA ASN A 50 31.65 -17.38 15.35
C ASN A 50 31.25 -16.56 14.11
N ARG A 51 30.24 -15.70 14.25
CA ARG A 51 29.70 -14.81 13.21
C ARG A 51 29.34 -13.48 13.87
N ASP A 52 29.36 -12.42 13.07
CA ASP A 52 28.88 -11.12 13.51
C ASP A 52 27.42 -11.20 13.96
N VAL A 53 27.07 -10.42 14.98
CA VAL A 53 25.69 -10.30 15.46
C VAL A 53 24.84 -9.68 14.36
N ALA A 54 23.73 -10.34 14.03
CA ALA A 54 22.76 -9.79 13.09
C ALA A 54 22.17 -8.49 13.66
N MET A 55 22.42 -7.38 12.98
CA MET A 55 21.91 -6.07 13.39
C MET A 55 20.57 -5.80 12.72
N TRP A 56 19.68 -5.13 13.45
CA TRP A 56 18.41 -4.67 12.95
C TRP A 56 18.35 -3.15 13.05
N PHE A 57 17.73 -2.50 12.08
CA PHE A 57 17.58 -1.06 12.05
C PHE A 57 16.14 -0.64 11.74
N SER A 58 15.78 0.55 12.19
CA SER A 58 14.50 1.17 11.90
C SER A 58 14.49 1.70 10.46
N LYS A 59 13.82 0.99 9.55
CA LYS A 59 13.63 1.38 8.17
C LYS A 59 12.48 2.38 8.06
N ARG A 60 12.81 3.61 7.66
CA ARG A 60 11.83 4.69 7.40
C ARG A 60 11.28 4.60 5.99
N LEU A 61 10.53 3.53 5.72
CA LEU A 61 9.80 3.32 4.49
C LEU A 61 8.36 2.96 4.85
N PRO A 62 7.41 3.92 4.80
CA PRO A 62 6.02 3.67 5.12
C PRO A 62 5.48 2.47 4.35
N THR A 63 4.92 1.49 5.05
CA THR A 63 4.48 0.22 4.46
C THR A 63 3.16 -0.18 5.09
N PHE A 64 2.24 -0.68 4.28
CA PHE A 64 0.97 -1.20 4.78
C PHE A 64 1.16 -2.55 5.47
N VAL A 65 0.56 -2.70 6.65
CA VAL A 65 0.54 -3.93 7.45
C VAL A 65 -0.87 -4.20 7.95
N ASN A 66 -1.23 -5.46 8.17
CA ASN A 66 -2.52 -5.80 8.76
C ASN A 66 -2.68 -5.12 10.13
N VAL A 67 -3.86 -4.53 10.39
CA VAL A 67 -4.13 -3.88 11.68
C VAL A 67 -4.11 -4.94 12.80
N PRO A 68 -3.21 -4.85 13.79
CA PRO A 68 -3.18 -5.81 14.89
C PRO A 68 -4.48 -5.76 15.71
N LYS A 69 -4.93 -6.90 16.24
CA LYS A 69 -6.15 -6.98 17.08
C LYS A 69 -6.09 -6.04 18.30
N ASN A 70 -4.88 -5.81 18.83
CA ASN A 70 -4.60 -4.93 19.96
C ASN A 70 -4.08 -3.54 19.56
N HIS A 71 -4.27 -3.10 18.31
CA HIS A 71 -3.83 -1.77 17.85
C HIS A 71 -4.37 -0.66 18.77
N ALA A 72 -3.56 0.34 19.12
CA ALA A 72 -3.92 1.30 20.17
C ALA A 72 -5.19 2.12 19.86
N HIS A 73 -5.34 2.56 18.60
CA HIS A 73 -6.33 3.56 18.23
C HIS A 73 -7.38 3.09 17.22
N ILE A 74 -7.09 2.00 16.50
CA ILE A 74 -7.89 1.55 15.34
C ILE A 74 -8.45 0.18 15.67
N GLU A 75 -9.69 -0.05 15.30
CA GLU A 75 -10.34 -1.34 15.39
C GLU A 75 -11.10 -1.63 14.09
N ILE A 76 -11.01 -2.88 13.67
CA ILE A 76 -11.65 -3.39 12.45
C ILE A 76 -12.71 -4.39 12.86
N THR A 77 -13.94 -4.15 12.43
CA THR A 77 -15.06 -5.08 12.64
C THR A 77 -15.56 -5.59 11.30
N ARG A 78 -15.54 -6.91 11.11
CA ARG A 78 -16.19 -7.55 9.95
C ARG A 78 -17.68 -7.69 10.25
N ILE A 79 -18.52 -7.26 9.31
CA ILE A 79 -19.96 -7.36 9.39
C ILE A 79 -20.43 -8.23 8.23
N ASP A 80 -21.13 -9.31 8.57
CA ASP A 80 -21.66 -10.25 7.58
C ASP A 80 -22.80 -9.63 6.78
N GLY A 81 -22.97 -10.10 5.54
CA GLY A 81 -24.07 -9.70 4.70
C GLY A 81 -25.40 -10.23 5.23
N THR A 82 -26.44 -9.44 5.06
CA THR A 82 -27.84 -9.84 5.32
C THR A 82 -28.63 -9.76 4.03
N ILE A 83 -29.94 -10.05 4.09
CA ILE A 83 -30.84 -9.88 2.94
C ILE A 83 -30.87 -8.40 2.48
N ASP A 84 -30.73 -7.47 3.42
CA ASP A 84 -30.88 -6.03 3.17
C ASP A 84 -29.54 -5.27 3.10
N SER A 85 -28.43 -5.91 3.46
CA SER A 85 -27.11 -5.27 3.54
C SER A 85 -25.98 -6.13 2.98
N SER A 86 -25.10 -5.52 2.19
CA SER A 86 -23.87 -6.18 1.73
C SER A 86 -22.88 -6.37 2.88
N PRO A 87 -22.01 -7.38 2.83
CA PRO A 87 -20.96 -7.53 3.84
C PRO A 87 -19.98 -6.36 3.77
N CYS A 88 -19.44 -5.97 4.93
CA CYS A 88 -18.54 -4.82 5.02
C CYS A 88 -17.45 -4.98 6.09
N LEU A 89 -16.41 -4.15 5.96
CA LEU A 89 -15.33 -4.01 6.94
C LEU A 89 -15.41 -2.61 7.54
N LYS A 90 -15.86 -2.52 8.79
CA LYS A 90 -16.01 -1.26 9.53
C LYS A 90 -14.72 -0.89 10.23
N VAL A 91 -14.33 0.38 10.11
CA VAL A 91 -13.17 0.97 10.77
C VAL A 91 -13.63 1.98 11.83
N THR A 92 -13.18 1.79 13.06
CA THR A 92 -13.49 2.68 14.20
C THR A 92 -12.21 3.21 14.85
N HIS A 93 -12.33 4.39 15.47
CA HIS A 93 -11.26 5.00 16.26
C HIS A 93 -11.57 4.89 17.76
N LYS A 94 -10.94 3.90 18.43
CA LYS A 94 -11.25 3.48 19.81
C LYS A 94 -11.08 4.59 20.85
N THR A 95 -10.07 5.43 20.66
CA THR A 95 -9.67 6.42 21.66
C THR A 95 -10.13 7.84 21.30
N PHE A 96 -10.99 7.99 20.28
CA PHE A 96 -11.43 9.31 19.84
C PHE A 96 -12.11 10.06 20.99
N GLY A 97 -11.73 11.32 21.22
CA GLY A 97 -12.28 12.15 22.30
C GLY A 97 -11.76 11.83 23.71
N THR A 98 -10.85 10.86 23.86
CA THR A 98 -10.15 10.59 25.12
C THR A 98 -8.82 11.33 25.20
N GLN A 99 -8.20 11.40 26.39
CA GLN A 99 -6.88 12.01 26.57
C GLN A 99 -5.76 11.30 25.80
N ASN A 100 -5.94 10.02 25.47
CA ASN A 100 -4.98 9.22 24.70
C ASN A 100 -5.35 9.14 23.21
N SER A 101 -6.18 10.05 22.71
CA SER A 101 -6.55 10.09 21.29
C SER A 101 -5.35 10.48 20.43
N ASN A 102 -5.21 9.81 19.29
CA ASN A 102 -4.45 10.35 18.17
C ASN A 102 -5.44 10.97 17.15
N ALA A 103 -5.08 12.09 16.53
CA ALA A 103 -5.85 12.74 15.47
C ALA A 103 -5.07 12.80 14.14
N ASP A 104 -3.92 12.12 14.07
CA ASP A 104 -3.12 11.96 12.87
C ASP A 104 -3.93 11.29 11.77
N MET A 105 -3.53 11.59 10.53
CA MET A 105 -4.12 10.98 9.36
C MET A 105 -3.88 9.47 9.33
N ILE A 106 -4.96 8.71 9.15
CA ILE A 106 -4.96 7.27 9.03
C ILE A 106 -5.03 6.89 7.56
N TYR A 107 -4.13 6.02 7.14
CA TYR A 107 -4.10 5.46 5.79
C TYR A 107 -4.54 4.01 5.88
N CYS A 108 -5.67 3.69 5.27
CA CYS A 108 -6.21 2.34 5.22
C CYS A 108 -6.24 1.81 3.78
N ARG A 109 -5.97 0.53 3.59
CA ARG A 109 -6.25 -0.19 2.34
C ARG A 109 -6.78 -1.59 2.61
N LEU A 110 -7.42 -2.22 1.64
CA LEU A 110 -7.69 -3.66 1.69
C LEU A 110 -6.40 -4.45 1.42
N SER A 111 -6.29 -5.65 1.99
CA SER A 111 -5.08 -6.50 1.91
C SER A 111 -4.86 -7.17 0.55
N MET A 112 -5.88 -7.20 -0.31
CA MET A 112 -5.84 -7.92 -1.58
C MET A 112 -6.01 -6.95 -2.76
N PRO A 113 -5.19 -7.06 -3.82
CA PRO A 113 -5.31 -6.21 -4.98
C PRO A 113 -6.34 -6.75 -5.98
N ILE A 114 -6.76 -5.88 -6.88
CA ILE A 114 -7.22 -6.26 -8.22
C ILE A 114 -6.05 -6.11 -9.21
N GLU A 115 -6.08 -6.86 -10.30
CA GLU A 115 -5.06 -6.80 -11.35
C GLU A 115 -5.72 -6.56 -12.71
N PHE A 116 -5.24 -5.55 -13.43
CA PHE A 116 -5.72 -5.25 -14.79
C PHE A 116 -5.22 -6.29 -15.79
N HIS A 117 -5.96 -6.50 -16.87
CA HIS A 117 -5.54 -7.42 -17.94
C HIS A 117 -4.18 -7.03 -18.52
N SER A 118 -3.48 -8.01 -19.10
CA SER A 118 -2.15 -7.81 -19.70
C SER A 118 -2.16 -6.89 -20.93
N SER A 119 -3.32 -6.73 -21.54
CA SER A 119 -3.56 -5.85 -22.68
C SER A 119 -5.01 -5.38 -22.63
N PHE A 120 -5.24 -4.12 -22.95
CA PHE A 120 -6.59 -3.61 -23.11
C PHE A 120 -7.08 -3.79 -24.54
N ASN A 121 -8.33 -4.23 -24.66
CA ASN A 121 -9.00 -4.28 -25.94
C ASN A 121 -9.54 -2.88 -26.25
N TYR A 122 -8.65 -1.97 -26.66
CA TYR A 122 -9.09 -0.75 -27.32
C TYR A 122 -9.73 -1.19 -28.65
N GLY A 123 -11.05 -1.32 -28.67
CA GLY A 123 -11.79 -1.71 -29.87
C GLY A 123 -11.28 -0.90 -31.06
N THR A 124 -10.92 -1.59 -32.14
CA THR A 124 -10.47 -1.03 -33.43
C THR A 124 -11.29 0.20 -33.81
N GLY A 125 -10.72 1.37 -33.57
CA GLY A 125 -11.39 2.68 -33.73
C GLY A 125 -10.54 3.71 -34.45
N VAL A 126 -9.42 3.30 -35.09
CA VAL A 126 -8.66 4.13 -36.04
C VAL A 126 -8.20 3.29 -37.23
N THR A 127 -9.14 2.70 -37.94
CA THR A 127 -8.92 2.31 -39.35
C THR A 127 -10.14 2.77 -40.13
N SER A 128 -9.89 3.76 -40.99
CA SER A 128 -10.68 4.18 -42.15
C SER A 128 -12.07 3.55 -42.30
N ALA A 129 -13.08 4.41 -42.29
CA ALA A 129 -14.41 4.10 -42.77
C ALA A 129 -14.35 3.39 -44.15
N SER A 130 -14.68 2.10 -44.17
CA SER A 130 -15.22 1.43 -45.34
C SER A 130 -16.50 0.72 -44.92
N ALA A 131 -17.58 1.12 -45.59
CA ALA A 131 -18.93 0.70 -45.30
C ALA A 131 -19.16 -0.72 -45.83
N ASP A 132 -18.86 -1.75 -45.03
CA ASP A 132 -19.31 -3.12 -45.33
C ASP A 132 -19.54 -4.03 -44.10
N ALA A 133 -19.50 -3.49 -42.88
CA ALA A 133 -19.70 -4.29 -41.65
C ALA A 133 -21.17 -4.34 -41.15
N PHE A 134 -22.15 -4.00 -41.99
CA PHE A 134 -23.56 -3.85 -41.57
C PHE A 134 -24.47 -5.07 -41.75
N GLN A 135 -23.93 -6.28 -42.02
CA GLN A 135 -24.76 -7.49 -42.22
C GLN A 135 -24.46 -8.70 -41.33
N LYS A 136 -23.65 -8.59 -40.26
CA LYS A 136 -23.47 -9.70 -39.28
C LYS A 136 -23.96 -9.38 -37.86
N ARG A 137 -25.10 -8.70 -37.73
CA ARG A 137 -25.78 -8.45 -36.43
C ARG A 137 -27.10 -9.23 -36.25
N LYS A 138 -27.21 -10.43 -36.82
CA LYS A 138 -28.41 -11.27 -36.63
C LYS A 138 -28.11 -12.76 -36.55
N GLN A 139 -27.15 -13.15 -35.72
CA GLN A 139 -27.05 -14.48 -35.11
C GLN A 139 -25.99 -14.43 -34.00
N ASN A 140 -26.45 -14.28 -32.76
CA ASN A 140 -25.80 -14.62 -31.48
C ASN A 140 -26.52 -13.84 -30.36
N GLN A 141 -27.78 -14.20 -30.12
CA GLN A 141 -28.38 -14.05 -28.81
C GLN A 141 -28.02 -15.31 -28.00
N GLU A 142 -27.71 -15.12 -26.72
CA GLU A 142 -27.22 -16.10 -25.73
C GLU A 142 -25.69 -16.26 -25.64
N THR A 143 -25.01 -15.17 -25.28
CA THR A 143 -23.80 -15.26 -24.45
C THR A 143 -23.90 -14.14 -23.42
N ALA A 144 -23.91 -14.50 -22.13
CA ALA A 144 -23.91 -13.52 -21.05
C ALA A 144 -22.76 -12.53 -21.27
N LEU A 145 -23.08 -11.23 -21.36
CA LEU A 145 -22.07 -10.18 -21.43
C LEU A 145 -21.24 -10.28 -20.15
N HIS A 146 -20.01 -10.78 -20.25
CA HIS A 146 -19.06 -10.76 -19.15
C HIS A 146 -18.72 -9.28 -18.91
N THR A 147 -19.38 -8.65 -17.95
CA THR A 147 -19.04 -7.27 -17.57
C THR A 147 -17.74 -7.33 -16.79
N GLU A 148 -16.67 -6.74 -17.35
CA GLU A 148 -15.36 -6.60 -16.68
C GLU A 148 -15.33 -5.39 -15.73
N THR A 149 -16.51 -4.87 -15.39
CA THR A 149 -16.71 -3.74 -14.49
C THR A 149 -17.06 -4.24 -13.09
N TYR A 150 -16.28 -3.79 -12.11
CA TYR A 150 -16.43 -4.14 -10.70
C TYR A 150 -16.72 -2.91 -9.86
N TYR A 151 -17.36 -3.13 -8.71
CA TYR A 151 -17.76 -2.07 -7.80
C TYR A 151 -17.41 -2.39 -6.35
N TYR A 152 -17.00 -1.36 -5.62
CA TYR A 152 -17.08 -1.30 -4.16
C TYR A 152 -17.46 0.12 -3.75
N SER A 153 -17.92 0.31 -2.52
CA SER A 153 -18.14 1.64 -1.98
C SER A 153 -17.53 1.80 -0.59
N VAL A 154 -17.33 3.06 -0.23
CA VAL A 154 -16.94 3.47 1.11
C VAL A 154 -18.04 4.36 1.62
N ARG A 155 -18.71 3.94 2.69
CA ARG A 155 -19.65 4.81 3.38
C ARG A 155 -18.99 5.41 4.62
N ILE A 156 -18.92 6.74 4.61
CA ILE A 156 -18.37 7.62 5.63
C ILE A 156 -19.54 7.98 6.55
N PHE A 157 -19.39 7.75 7.85
CA PHE A 157 -20.47 7.99 8.80
C PHE A 157 -20.70 9.48 9.03
N ALA A 158 -21.94 9.90 9.30
CA ALA A 158 -22.33 11.30 9.47
C ALA A 158 -21.51 12.10 10.51
N GLY A 159 -20.92 11.42 11.51
CA GLY A 159 -20.03 12.04 12.49
C GLY A 159 -18.65 12.40 11.95
N GLN A 160 -18.22 11.73 10.89
CA GLN A 160 -16.94 11.91 10.23
C GLN A 160 -17.06 12.99 9.15
N ASP A 161 -16.25 14.05 9.25
CA ASP A 161 -16.18 15.13 8.29
C ASP A 161 -15.67 14.63 6.92
N PRO A 162 -16.50 14.63 5.86
CA PRO A 162 -16.09 14.15 4.54
C PRO A 162 -14.96 14.94 3.90
N SER A 163 -14.76 16.21 4.29
CA SER A 163 -13.66 17.05 3.78
C SER A 163 -12.28 16.58 4.26
N SER A 164 -12.24 15.68 5.24
CA SER A 164 -11.02 15.06 5.74
C SER A 164 -10.78 13.65 5.20
N VAL A 165 -11.55 13.22 4.19
CA VAL A 165 -11.54 11.86 3.66
C VAL A 165 -11.19 11.86 2.17
N TRP A 166 -10.33 10.93 1.80
CA TRP A 166 -9.96 10.59 0.42
C TRP A 166 -10.26 9.12 0.18
N VAL A 167 -10.92 8.80 -0.93
CA VAL A 167 -11.34 7.43 -1.27
C VAL A 167 -10.88 7.09 -2.67
N GLY A 168 -10.32 5.89 -2.85
CA GLY A 168 -10.02 5.36 -4.17
C GLY A 168 -9.00 4.24 -4.11
N TRP A 169 -7.94 4.35 -4.91
CA TRP A 169 -7.03 3.23 -5.15
C TRP A 169 -5.56 3.64 -4.97
N VAL A 170 -4.74 2.69 -4.53
CA VAL A 170 -3.28 2.84 -4.44
C VAL A 170 -2.57 1.67 -5.11
N THR A 171 -1.39 1.92 -5.67
CA THR A 171 -0.50 0.88 -6.17
C THR A 171 0.25 0.21 -5.01
N PRO A 172 0.82 -1.00 -5.19
CA PRO A 172 1.71 -1.60 -4.19
C PRO A 172 2.92 -0.72 -3.83
N ASP A 173 3.36 0.14 -4.74
CA ASP A 173 4.53 1.02 -4.57
C ASP A 173 4.21 2.33 -3.81
N TYR A 174 3.02 2.45 -3.21
CA TYR A 174 2.68 3.61 -2.38
C TYR A 174 3.37 3.53 -1.02
N HIS A 175 4.48 4.26 -0.88
CA HIS A 175 5.27 4.34 0.35
C HIS A 175 5.31 5.74 0.97
N PHE A 176 4.28 6.55 0.71
CA PHE A 176 4.25 7.93 1.16
C PHE A 176 3.36 8.11 2.37
N TYR A 177 3.86 8.79 3.40
CA TYR A 177 3.13 9.11 4.61
C TYR A 177 3.29 10.59 4.91
N ARG A 178 2.17 11.27 5.18
CA ARG A 178 2.15 12.67 5.61
C ARG A 178 1.06 12.87 6.64
N GLU A 179 1.29 13.82 7.53
CA GLU A 179 0.27 14.25 8.50
C GLU A 179 -0.93 14.90 7.81
N ASN A 180 -0.68 15.59 6.67
CA ASN A 180 -1.70 16.23 5.86
C ASN A 180 -1.57 15.78 4.40
N PHE A 181 -2.36 14.78 4.01
CA PHE A 181 -2.40 14.31 2.63
C PHE A 181 -3.08 15.34 1.72
N ASP A 182 -2.51 15.48 0.54
CA ASP A 182 -3.04 16.31 -0.54
C ASP A 182 -2.67 15.60 -1.85
N LEU A 183 -3.69 15.23 -2.62
CA LEU A 183 -3.52 14.50 -3.87
C LEU A 183 -2.65 15.27 -4.88
N ASN A 184 -2.66 16.61 -4.86
CA ASN A 184 -1.84 17.42 -5.76
C ASN A 184 -0.35 17.35 -5.44
N LYS A 185 0.01 16.95 -4.21
CA LYS A 185 1.40 16.73 -3.80
C LYS A 185 1.87 15.31 -4.09
N ASN A 186 1.00 14.44 -4.61
CA ASN A 186 1.37 13.09 -4.99
C ASN A 186 2.15 13.11 -6.31
N SER A 187 3.27 12.38 -6.35
CA SER A 187 4.10 12.31 -7.54
C SER A 187 3.38 11.60 -8.68
N THR A 188 3.27 12.29 -9.80
CA THR A 188 2.77 11.75 -11.06
C THR A 188 3.89 11.86 -12.10
N VAL A 189 4.09 10.79 -12.89
CA VAL A 189 5.03 10.78 -14.01
C VAL A 189 4.23 10.67 -15.31
N THR A 190 4.49 11.56 -16.26
CA THR A 190 3.96 11.44 -17.63
C THR A 190 5.07 10.96 -18.55
N VAL A 191 4.88 9.79 -19.15
CA VAL A 191 5.79 9.20 -20.13
C VAL A 191 5.23 9.50 -21.51
N THR A 192 6.01 10.19 -22.33
CA THR A 192 5.61 10.55 -23.70
C THR A 192 6.56 9.91 -24.69
N LEU A 193 6.02 9.04 -25.55
CA LEU A 193 6.74 8.41 -26.65
C LEU A 193 6.64 9.31 -27.88
N GLY A 194 7.78 9.86 -28.29
CA GLY A 194 7.91 10.70 -29.48
C GLY A 194 8.61 10.00 -30.64
N ASP A 195 8.36 10.43 -31.87
CA ASP A 195 9.16 10.06 -33.02
C ASP A 195 10.43 10.93 -33.16
N GLU A 196 11.31 10.59 -34.11
CA GLU A 196 12.55 11.34 -34.39
C GLU A 196 12.30 12.81 -34.79
N ARG A 197 11.06 13.16 -35.14
CA ARG A 197 10.64 14.53 -35.51
C ARG A 197 10.04 15.28 -34.32
N GLY A 198 10.03 14.67 -33.12
CA GLY A 198 9.46 15.25 -31.91
C GLY A 198 7.93 15.20 -31.85
N ARG A 199 7.25 14.45 -32.73
CA ARG A 199 5.79 14.29 -32.68
C ARG A 199 5.43 13.24 -31.64
N VAL A 200 4.42 13.54 -30.84
CA VAL A 200 3.90 12.62 -29.82
C VAL A 200 3.10 11.50 -30.50
N HIS A 201 3.50 10.26 -30.25
CA HIS A 201 2.75 9.07 -30.65
C HIS A 201 1.82 8.62 -29.52
N GLU A 202 2.35 8.56 -28.30
CA GLU A 202 1.64 8.09 -27.12
C GLU A 202 2.07 8.90 -25.90
N SER A 203 1.15 9.16 -24.98
CA SER A 203 1.46 9.78 -23.70
C SER A 203 0.66 9.11 -22.61
N VAL A 204 1.35 8.59 -21.59
CA VAL A 204 0.74 7.84 -20.49
C VAL A 204 1.10 8.48 -19.16
N LYS A 205 0.09 8.67 -18.31
CA LYS A 205 0.22 9.25 -16.97
C LYS A 205 0.21 8.14 -15.93
N ARG A 206 1.27 8.03 -15.13
CA ARG A 206 1.44 7.06 -14.03
C ARG A 206 1.39 7.76 -12.68
N SER A 207 0.69 7.16 -11.73
CA SER A 207 0.57 7.63 -10.34
C SER A 207 0.50 6.43 -9.42
N ASN A 208 0.93 6.60 -8.17
CA ASN A 208 0.77 5.57 -7.14
C ASN A 208 -0.55 5.69 -6.36
N CYS A 209 -1.35 6.71 -6.67
CA CYS A 209 -2.58 7.05 -5.94
C CYS A 209 -3.62 7.63 -6.90
N TYR A 210 -4.85 7.12 -6.82
CA TYR A 210 -5.98 7.46 -7.69
C TYR A 210 -7.23 7.63 -6.81
N MET A 211 -7.47 8.85 -6.31
CA MET A 211 -8.47 9.09 -5.27
C MET A 211 -9.33 10.31 -5.56
N VAL A 212 -10.53 10.33 -5.01
CA VAL A 212 -11.40 11.50 -4.97
C VAL A 212 -11.47 12.07 -3.57
N TRP A 213 -11.66 13.39 -3.48
CA TRP A 213 -11.84 14.09 -2.21
C TRP A 213 -13.30 14.08 -1.80
N GLY A 214 -13.61 13.65 -0.57
CA GLY A 214 -15.00 13.62 -0.08
C GLY A 214 -15.65 15.00 0.01
N GLY A 215 -14.84 16.06 0.15
CA GLY A 215 -15.32 17.45 0.22
C GLY A 215 -15.91 18.00 -1.08
N ASP A 216 -15.55 17.46 -2.25
CA ASP A 216 -16.04 17.95 -3.55
C ASP A 216 -17.57 17.81 -3.68
N THR A 217 -18.16 16.87 -2.96
CA THR A 217 -19.61 16.63 -2.92
C THR A 217 -20.38 17.81 -2.31
N PHE A 218 -19.73 18.60 -1.46
CA PHE A 218 -20.33 19.76 -0.78
C PHE A 218 -19.92 21.10 -1.38
N ALA A 219 -18.81 21.18 -2.14
CA ALA A 219 -18.29 22.42 -2.70
C ALA A 219 -19.27 23.15 -3.64
N ASN A 220 -20.15 22.43 -4.35
CA ASN A 220 -21.19 23.01 -5.21
C ASN A 220 -22.52 23.29 -4.49
N SER A 221 -22.63 22.97 -3.20
CA SER A 221 -23.81 23.23 -2.40
C SER A 221 -23.53 24.44 -1.50
N GLN A 222 -24.29 25.53 -1.60
CA GLN A 222 -24.17 26.70 -0.70
C GLN A 222 -24.54 26.40 0.79
N ARG A 223 -24.44 25.15 1.24
CA ARG A 223 -24.66 24.73 2.63
C ARG A 223 -23.35 24.24 3.22
N SER A 224 -22.63 25.15 3.87
CA SER A 224 -21.50 24.87 4.76
C SER A 224 -21.97 24.27 6.11
N SER A 225 -22.79 23.22 6.05
CA SER A 225 -23.31 22.54 7.24
C SER A 225 -22.93 21.08 7.17
N ARG A 226 -22.29 20.59 8.23
CA ARG A 226 -22.15 19.16 8.54
C ARG A 226 -23.48 18.46 8.19
N SER A 227 -23.47 17.54 7.23
CA SER A 227 -24.65 16.74 6.92
C SER A 227 -24.79 15.66 7.98
N ASN A 228 -25.93 15.57 8.65
CA ASN A 228 -26.26 14.45 9.56
C ASN A 228 -26.57 13.15 8.80
N VAL A 229 -26.04 13.00 7.59
CA VAL A 229 -26.29 11.87 6.69
C VAL A 229 -24.94 11.31 6.29
N ASP A 230 -24.85 9.99 6.29
CA ASP A 230 -23.68 9.27 5.80
C ASP A 230 -23.41 9.63 4.33
N LEU A 231 -22.14 9.72 3.95
CA LEU A 231 -21.70 9.91 2.57
C LEU A 231 -21.21 8.58 2.01
N GLU A 232 -21.79 8.14 0.90
CA GLU A 232 -21.32 6.98 0.16
C GLU A 232 -20.49 7.42 -1.05
N ILE A 233 -19.23 6.99 -1.11
CA ILE A 233 -18.38 7.12 -2.30
C ILE A 233 -18.27 5.75 -2.96
N GLY A 234 -18.90 5.60 -4.12
CA GLY A 234 -18.82 4.40 -4.94
C GLY A 234 -17.66 4.46 -5.93
N CYS A 235 -16.90 3.38 -6.04
CA CYS A 235 -15.75 3.24 -6.93
C CYS A 235 -16.04 2.17 -7.97
N LEU A 236 -15.96 2.53 -9.24
CA LEU A 236 -16.07 1.61 -10.37
C LEU A 236 -14.71 1.42 -11.02
N VAL A 237 -14.43 0.18 -11.41
CA VAL A 237 -13.22 -0.18 -12.14
C VAL A 237 -13.57 -1.10 -13.30
N ASP A 238 -13.05 -0.80 -14.48
CA ASP A 238 -13.15 -1.65 -15.65
C ASP A 238 -11.78 -2.27 -15.95
N LEU A 239 -11.65 -3.58 -15.72
CA LEU A 239 -10.36 -4.28 -15.86
C LEU A 239 -9.90 -4.40 -17.32
N GLY A 240 -10.84 -4.39 -18.28
CA GLY A 240 -10.60 -4.52 -19.72
C GLY A 240 -10.08 -3.27 -20.40
N THR A 241 -10.44 -2.11 -19.86
CA THR A 241 -10.10 -0.80 -20.42
C THR A 241 -9.14 -0.01 -19.55
N GLY A 242 -8.97 -0.36 -18.27
CA GLY A 242 -8.13 0.40 -17.35
C GLY A 242 -8.81 1.62 -16.70
N MET A 243 -10.13 1.77 -16.88
CA MET A 243 -10.85 2.96 -16.45
C MET A 243 -11.28 2.87 -14.97
N LEU A 244 -10.97 3.89 -14.20
CA LEU A 244 -11.50 4.12 -12.85
C LEU A 244 -12.48 5.30 -12.88
N SER A 245 -13.64 5.15 -12.25
CA SER A 245 -14.61 6.25 -12.06
C SER A 245 -15.24 6.21 -10.68
N PHE A 246 -15.80 7.35 -10.26
CA PHE A 246 -16.28 7.53 -8.89
C PHE A 246 -17.66 8.17 -8.87
N THR A 247 -18.45 7.77 -7.89
CA THR A 247 -19.77 8.31 -7.64
C THR A 247 -19.87 8.74 -6.18
N ALA A 248 -20.70 9.74 -5.89
CA ALA A 248 -21.09 10.13 -4.55
C ALA A 248 -22.60 10.04 -4.41
N ASN A 249 -23.09 9.21 -3.48
CA ASN A 249 -24.51 8.92 -3.29
C ASN A 249 -25.23 8.60 -4.62
N GLY A 250 -24.58 7.81 -5.47
CA GLY A 250 -25.07 7.41 -6.80
C GLY A 250 -24.95 8.45 -7.91
N LYS A 251 -24.44 9.66 -7.64
CA LYS A 251 -24.18 10.69 -8.66
C LYS A 251 -22.72 10.64 -9.11
N ASP A 252 -22.49 10.71 -10.42
CA ASP A 252 -21.13 10.75 -10.98
C ASP A 252 -20.35 11.97 -10.51
N LEU A 253 -19.09 11.77 -10.12
CA LEU A 253 -18.16 12.83 -9.71
C LEU A 253 -17.40 13.42 -10.90
N GLY A 254 -17.47 12.81 -12.09
CA GLY A 254 -16.77 13.27 -13.30
C GLY A 254 -15.24 13.09 -13.27
N THR A 255 -14.67 12.73 -12.11
CA THR A 255 -13.26 12.37 -12.01
C THR A 255 -13.07 10.94 -12.49
N CYS A 256 -12.16 10.75 -13.43
CA CYS A 256 -11.76 9.44 -13.91
C CYS A 256 -10.23 9.32 -14.01
N TYR A 257 -9.74 8.10 -13.91
CA TYR A 257 -8.32 7.79 -14.12
C TYR A 257 -8.16 6.66 -15.12
N GLN A 258 -7.17 6.82 -16.01
CA GLN A 258 -6.71 5.77 -16.90
C GLN A 258 -5.49 5.09 -16.26
N VAL A 259 -5.60 3.79 -16.03
CA VAL A 259 -4.54 2.94 -15.47
C VAL A 259 -3.95 2.10 -16.58
N GLU A 260 -2.68 1.69 -16.46
CA GLU A 260 -2.02 0.84 -17.45
C GLU A 260 -2.37 -0.65 -17.26
N PRO A 261 -2.27 -1.46 -18.34
CA PRO A 261 -2.37 -2.92 -18.26
C PRO A 261 -1.41 -3.50 -17.21
N THR A 262 -1.68 -4.70 -16.68
CA THR A 262 -0.87 -5.41 -15.65
C THR A 262 -0.72 -4.71 -14.31
N THR A 263 -1.28 -3.51 -14.13
CA THR A 263 -1.18 -2.78 -12.86
C THR A 263 -1.98 -3.50 -11.77
N LYS A 264 -1.45 -3.51 -10.55
CA LYS A 264 -2.18 -3.94 -9.35
C LYS A 264 -2.67 -2.73 -8.57
N LEU A 265 -3.92 -2.75 -8.14
CA LEU A 265 -4.50 -1.69 -7.31
C LEU A 265 -5.18 -2.26 -6.06
N PHE A 266 -5.02 -1.54 -4.96
CA PHE A 266 -5.68 -1.82 -3.69
C PHE A 266 -6.73 -0.74 -3.40
N PRO A 267 -7.98 -1.11 -3.06
CA PRO A 267 -8.96 -0.19 -2.50
C PRO A 267 -8.43 0.47 -1.24
N ALA A 268 -8.50 1.79 -1.15
CA ALA A 268 -7.88 2.57 -0.09
C ALA A 268 -8.71 3.79 0.32
N VAL A 269 -8.57 4.14 1.60
CA VAL A 269 -9.20 5.30 2.23
C VAL A 269 -8.16 5.99 3.09
N PHE A 270 -7.91 7.27 2.84
CA PHE A 270 -7.08 8.10 3.71
C PHE A 270 -7.97 9.10 4.43
N ILE A 271 -7.85 9.17 5.76
CA ILE A 271 -8.82 9.85 6.60
C ILE A 271 -8.17 10.49 7.81
N GLN A 272 -8.52 11.74 8.12
CA GLN A 272 -8.21 12.33 9.42
C GLN A 272 -9.39 12.08 10.38
N PRO A 273 -9.20 11.41 11.54
CA PRO A 273 -10.30 11.11 12.46
C PRO A 273 -11.01 12.36 12.97
N THR A 274 -12.33 12.42 12.81
CA THR A 274 -13.17 13.48 13.39
C THR A 274 -14.35 12.92 14.19
N SER A 275 -14.47 11.59 14.27
CA SER A 275 -15.41 10.90 15.17
C SER A 275 -14.91 9.48 15.51
N THR A 276 -15.63 8.77 16.39
CA THR A 276 -15.35 7.36 16.71
C THR A 276 -15.65 6.41 15.54
N ASN A 277 -16.71 6.66 14.78
CA ASN A 277 -17.10 5.82 13.64
C ASN A 277 -16.57 6.48 12.36
N LEU A 278 -15.55 5.91 11.74
CA LEU A 278 -14.88 6.56 10.62
C LEU A 278 -15.60 6.25 9.30
N PHE A 279 -15.55 4.99 8.88
CA PHE A 279 -16.14 4.52 7.63
C PHE A 279 -16.29 3.00 7.64
N HIS A 280 -16.94 2.46 6.61
CA HIS A 280 -16.82 1.04 6.27
C HIS A 280 -16.60 0.83 4.76
N PHE A 281 -15.80 -0.18 4.42
CA PHE A 281 -15.71 -0.71 3.06
C PHE A 281 -16.91 -1.62 2.81
N GLU A 282 -17.82 -1.22 1.91
CA GLU A 282 -18.96 -2.04 1.49
C GLU A 282 -18.62 -2.80 0.21
N LEU A 283 -18.73 -4.13 0.26
CA LEU A 283 -18.36 -5.01 -0.85
C LEU A 283 -19.55 -5.34 -1.77
N GLY A 284 -20.53 -4.43 -1.83
CA GLY A 284 -21.76 -4.60 -2.59
C GLY A 284 -21.58 -4.60 -4.10
N LYS A 285 -22.69 -4.46 -4.82
CA LYS A 285 -22.70 -4.31 -6.28
C LYS A 285 -23.66 -3.22 -6.71
N LEU A 286 -23.39 -2.63 -7.87
CA LEU A 286 -24.33 -1.78 -8.58
C LEU A 286 -25.00 -2.57 -9.71
N LYS A 287 -26.01 -1.96 -10.31
CA LYS A 287 -26.67 -2.52 -11.50
C LYS A 287 -25.63 -2.67 -12.62
N ASN A 288 -25.59 -3.86 -13.23
CA ASN A 288 -24.66 -4.21 -14.32
C ASN A 288 -23.17 -4.22 -13.95
N THR A 289 -22.83 -4.40 -12.67
CA THR A 289 -21.43 -4.61 -12.24
C THR A 289 -21.30 -5.89 -11.40
N MET A 290 -20.07 -6.42 -11.35
CA MET A 290 -19.69 -7.49 -10.43
C MET A 290 -19.20 -6.91 -9.09
N PRO A 291 -19.36 -7.63 -7.96
CA PRO A 291 -18.79 -7.19 -6.68
C PRO A 291 -17.26 -7.28 -6.72
N LEU A 292 -16.57 -6.45 -5.93
CA LEU A 292 -15.11 -6.47 -5.82
C LEU A 292 -14.54 -7.86 -5.51
N SER A 293 -15.26 -8.69 -4.73
CA SER A 293 -14.84 -10.05 -4.40
C SER A 293 -14.58 -10.92 -5.64
N ALA A 294 -15.32 -10.71 -6.73
CA ALA A 294 -15.13 -11.42 -7.99
C ALA A 294 -13.86 -11.01 -8.73
N ALA A 295 -13.40 -9.76 -8.59
CA ALA A 295 -12.12 -9.33 -9.16
C ALA A 295 -10.91 -9.80 -8.33
N VAL A 296 -11.09 -9.92 -7.02
CA VAL A 296 -10.00 -10.22 -6.08
C VAL A 296 -9.73 -11.72 -5.96
N PHE A 297 -10.79 -12.54 -5.92
CA PHE A 297 -10.68 -13.97 -5.65
C PHE A 297 -11.04 -14.79 -6.89
N LYS A 298 -10.05 -15.55 -7.42
CA LYS A 298 -10.26 -16.43 -8.58
C LYS A 298 -11.38 -17.46 -8.37
N SER A 299 -11.62 -17.91 -7.13
CA SER A 299 -12.73 -18.81 -6.82
C SER A 299 -14.11 -18.17 -6.98
N GLU A 300 -14.18 -16.83 -6.87
CA GLU A 300 -15.41 -16.03 -6.90
C GLU A 300 -15.61 -15.27 -8.22
N GLU A 301 -14.74 -15.47 -9.22
CA GLU A 301 -14.70 -14.68 -10.46
C GLU A 301 -16.06 -14.61 -11.19
N LYS A 302 -16.84 -15.69 -11.12
CA LYS A 302 -18.17 -15.79 -11.73
C LYS A 302 -19.31 -15.59 -10.74
N ASN A 303 -19.02 -15.28 -9.48
CA ASN A 303 -20.02 -15.13 -8.43
C ASN A 303 -20.58 -13.70 -8.40
N PRO A 304 -21.85 -13.48 -8.77
CA PRO A 304 -22.45 -12.14 -8.76
C PRO A 304 -22.94 -11.74 -7.36
N ILE A 305 -22.70 -12.55 -6.33
CA ILE A 305 -23.08 -12.29 -4.95
C ILE A 305 -21.85 -11.78 -4.19
N PRO A 306 -21.90 -10.56 -3.61
CA PRO A 306 -20.89 -10.05 -2.70
C PRO A 306 -20.40 -11.06 -1.66
N GLN A 307 -19.09 -11.27 -1.59
CA GLN A 307 -18.45 -12.07 -0.54
C GLN A 307 -17.44 -11.23 0.24
N CYS A 308 -17.21 -11.58 1.51
CA CYS A 308 -16.19 -10.96 2.34
C CYS A 308 -15.30 -12.04 2.97
N PRO A 309 -14.45 -12.74 2.19
CA PRO A 309 -13.66 -13.85 2.69
C PRO A 309 -12.76 -13.43 3.87
N PRO A 310 -12.49 -14.32 4.85
CA PRO A 310 -11.65 -14.00 6.01
C PRO A 310 -10.25 -13.50 5.65
N ARG A 311 -9.76 -13.83 4.46
CA ARG A 311 -8.47 -13.37 3.92
C ARG A 311 -8.43 -11.87 3.55
N LEU A 312 -9.59 -11.27 3.31
CA LEU A 312 -9.69 -9.85 2.97
C LEU A 312 -9.71 -9.02 4.26
N ASP A 313 -8.59 -8.38 4.57
CA ASP A 313 -8.41 -7.59 5.79
C ASP A 313 -8.18 -6.11 5.46
N VAL A 314 -8.28 -5.27 6.48
CA VAL A 314 -7.87 -3.86 6.40
C VAL A 314 -6.44 -3.74 6.91
N GLN A 315 -5.59 -3.15 6.10
CA GLN A 315 -4.22 -2.78 6.43
C GLN A 315 -4.13 -1.30 6.75
N THR A 316 -3.20 -0.93 7.63
CA THR A 316 -2.83 0.46 7.90
C THR A 316 -1.35 0.71 7.62
N ILE A 317 -0.98 1.93 7.26
CA ILE A 317 0.41 2.27 6.98
C ILE A 317 1.20 2.42 8.29
N THR A 318 2.34 1.75 8.38
CA THR A 318 3.29 1.94 9.47
C THR A 318 4.48 2.74 8.94
N PRO A 319 4.78 3.94 9.48
CA PRO A 319 5.86 4.80 8.96
C PRO A 319 7.27 4.23 9.12
N VAL A 320 7.47 3.37 10.11
CA VAL A 320 8.77 2.79 10.47
C VAL A 320 8.62 1.31 10.74
N LEU A 321 9.39 0.49 10.04
CA LEU A 321 9.46 -0.96 10.26
C LEU A 321 10.87 -1.35 10.68
N TRP A 322 11.00 -2.57 11.21
CA TRP A 322 12.31 -3.21 11.37
C TRP A 322 12.76 -3.82 10.05
N SER A 323 14.06 -3.71 9.76
CA SER A 323 14.69 -4.42 8.65
C SER A 323 16.07 -4.90 9.08
N ARG A 324 16.47 -6.03 8.52
CA ARG A 324 17.72 -6.69 8.86
C ARG A 324 18.87 -6.05 8.10
N MET A 325 19.98 -5.79 8.79
CA MET A 325 21.21 -5.33 8.17
C MET A 325 21.89 -6.50 7.44
N PRO A 326 22.26 -6.34 6.15
CA PRO A 326 23.08 -7.33 5.46
C PRO A 326 24.41 -7.57 6.18
N ASN A 327 24.88 -8.82 6.17
CA ASN A 327 26.18 -9.16 6.79
C ASN A 327 27.37 -8.66 5.96
N SER A 328 27.15 -8.29 4.70
CA SER A 328 28.17 -7.85 3.77
C SER A 328 27.59 -6.79 2.84
N PHE A 329 28.45 -5.88 2.38
CA PHE A 329 28.09 -4.78 1.49
C PHE A 329 29.05 -4.77 0.29
N LEU A 330 28.59 -4.19 -0.83
CA LEU A 330 29.46 -3.96 -1.98
C LEU A 330 30.60 -3.01 -1.60
N LYS A 331 31.82 -3.35 -2.00
CA LYS A 331 32.98 -2.48 -1.86
C LYS A 331 33.03 -1.55 -3.07
N VAL A 332 32.79 -0.27 -2.84
CA VAL A 332 32.84 0.78 -3.85
C VAL A 332 34.11 1.58 -3.66
N GLU A 333 34.93 1.66 -4.70
CA GLU A 333 36.13 2.49 -4.74
C GLU A 333 35.88 3.70 -5.64
N THR A 334 36.31 4.88 -5.17
CA THR A 334 36.14 6.14 -5.89
C THR A 334 37.48 6.86 -5.99
N GLU A 335 37.87 7.24 -7.21
CA GLU A 335 39.13 7.96 -7.46
C GLU A 335 38.92 9.11 -8.45
N ARG A 336 39.56 10.25 -8.21
CA ARG A 336 39.56 11.37 -9.15
C ARG A 336 40.66 11.15 -10.18
N ILE A 337 40.28 10.93 -11.43
CA ILE A 337 41.23 10.70 -12.52
C ILE A 337 41.95 12.02 -12.89
N SER A 338 41.17 13.06 -13.23
CA SER A 338 41.69 14.40 -13.53
C SER A 338 40.55 15.42 -13.53
N GLU A 339 40.86 16.72 -13.71
CA GLU A 339 39.81 17.74 -13.89
C GLU A 339 38.96 17.51 -15.15
N ARG A 340 39.56 16.95 -16.21
CA ARG A 340 38.89 16.69 -17.48
C ARG A 340 38.04 15.42 -17.45
N HIS A 341 38.54 14.36 -16.81
CA HIS A 341 37.89 13.05 -16.82
C HIS A 341 37.01 12.79 -15.58
N GLY A 342 37.07 13.67 -14.57
CA GLY A 342 36.23 13.58 -13.39
C GLY A 342 36.62 12.42 -12.47
N TRP A 343 35.61 11.66 -12.04
CA TRP A 343 35.73 10.59 -11.06
C TRP A 343 35.46 9.23 -11.71
N VAL A 344 36.22 8.22 -11.31
CA VAL A 344 35.89 6.82 -11.52
C VAL A 344 35.25 6.24 -10.27
N VAL A 345 34.24 5.41 -10.48
CA VAL A 345 33.57 4.62 -9.45
C VAL A 345 33.63 3.16 -9.90
N GLN A 346 34.24 2.29 -9.11
CA GLN A 346 34.39 0.88 -9.44
C GLN A 346 33.93 -0.03 -8.29
N CYS A 347 33.43 -1.21 -8.67
CA CYS A 347 33.03 -2.28 -7.77
C CYS A 347 33.45 -3.61 -8.40
N LEU A 348 34.45 -4.27 -7.81
CA LEU A 348 35.11 -5.43 -8.43
C LEU A 348 34.53 -6.77 -7.98
N GLU A 349 34.04 -6.82 -6.73
CA GLU A 349 33.52 -8.05 -6.12
C GLU A 349 31.98 -8.11 -6.26
N PRO A 350 31.41 -9.14 -6.91
CA PRO A 350 29.97 -9.33 -6.94
C PRO A 350 29.46 -9.81 -5.57
N LEU A 351 28.23 -9.41 -5.22
CA LEU A 351 27.53 -9.89 -4.04
C LEU A 351 26.12 -10.36 -4.43
N GLN A 352 25.70 -11.49 -3.88
CA GLN A 352 24.39 -12.09 -4.12
C GLN A 352 23.68 -12.30 -2.78
N MET A 353 22.35 -12.24 -2.82
CA MET A 353 21.48 -12.57 -1.69
C MET A 353 20.26 -13.36 -2.17
N MET A 354 19.62 -14.08 -1.25
CA MET A 354 18.35 -14.75 -1.50
C MET A 354 17.23 -13.93 -0.88
N ALA A 355 16.16 -13.70 -1.65
CA ALA A 355 14.99 -12.98 -1.20
C ALA A 355 13.72 -13.77 -1.55
N LEU A 356 12.71 -13.63 -0.71
CA LEU A 356 11.35 -14.11 -0.97
C LEU A 356 10.54 -13.00 -1.64
N HIS A 357 9.84 -13.33 -2.72
CA HIS A 357 8.87 -12.44 -3.35
C HIS A 357 7.46 -12.78 -2.84
N ILE A 358 6.73 -11.78 -2.37
CA ILE A 358 5.34 -11.88 -1.95
C ILE A 358 4.48 -11.36 -3.10
N PRO A 359 3.84 -12.23 -3.91
CA PRO A 359 3.22 -11.82 -5.17
C PRO A 359 2.01 -10.89 -4.99
N GLU A 360 1.29 -11.06 -3.88
CA GLU A 360 0.09 -10.28 -3.55
C GLU A 360 0.43 -8.82 -3.30
N GLU A 361 1.47 -8.56 -2.52
CA GLU A 361 1.92 -7.21 -2.18
C GLU A 361 2.96 -6.66 -3.18
N ASN A 362 3.40 -7.49 -4.14
CA ASN A 362 4.46 -7.20 -5.10
C ASN A 362 5.74 -6.65 -4.46
N ARG A 363 6.19 -7.27 -3.37
CA ARG A 363 7.40 -6.86 -2.64
C ARG A 363 8.32 -8.03 -2.34
N CYS A 364 9.57 -7.71 -2.04
CA CYS A 364 10.57 -8.69 -1.62
C CYS A 364 11.01 -8.51 -0.17
N VAL A 365 11.39 -9.62 0.47
CA VAL A 365 11.90 -9.70 1.84
C VAL A 365 13.16 -10.57 1.82
N ASP A 366 14.21 -10.19 2.55
CA ASP A 366 15.37 -11.08 2.72
C ASP A 366 14.92 -12.37 3.42
N ILE A 367 15.34 -13.54 2.92
CA ILE A 367 14.97 -14.82 3.54
C ILE A 367 15.36 -14.87 5.03
N LEU A 368 16.41 -14.15 5.42
CA LEU A 368 16.87 -14.06 6.80
C LEU A 368 16.00 -13.17 7.68
N GLU A 369 15.11 -12.34 7.13
CA GLU A 369 14.13 -11.57 7.91
C GLU A 369 12.99 -12.43 8.46
N LEU A 370 12.79 -13.65 7.92
CA LEU A 370 11.75 -14.57 8.41
C LEU A 370 11.92 -14.96 9.88
N CYS A 371 13.13 -14.86 10.45
CA CYS A 371 13.33 -15.20 11.87
C CYS A 371 12.58 -14.26 12.83
N GLU A 372 12.18 -13.06 12.38
CA GLU A 372 11.35 -12.12 13.14
C GLU A 372 9.90 -12.04 12.59
N GLN A 373 9.54 -12.95 11.68
CA GLN A 373 8.20 -13.04 11.08
C GLN A 373 7.67 -14.48 11.23
N GLU A 374 7.33 -14.85 12.47
CA GLU A 374 6.94 -16.23 12.83
C GLU A 374 5.83 -16.80 11.94
N ASP A 375 4.78 -16.03 11.65
CA ASP A 375 3.67 -16.47 10.80
C ASP A 375 4.13 -16.81 9.37
N LEU A 376 5.01 -15.98 8.80
CA LEU A 376 5.53 -16.19 7.44
C LEU A 376 6.59 -17.31 7.42
N LEU A 377 7.40 -17.43 8.47
CA LEU A 377 8.35 -18.53 8.63
C LEU A 377 7.62 -19.87 8.72
N GLN A 378 6.55 -19.94 9.52
CA GLN A 378 5.74 -21.13 9.68
C GLN A 378 5.03 -21.53 8.38
N PHE A 379 4.53 -20.55 7.60
CA PHE A 379 3.92 -20.83 6.31
C PHE A 379 4.92 -21.28 5.23
N HIS A 380 6.16 -20.80 5.31
CA HIS A 380 7.22 -21.14 4.34
C HIS A 380 7.81 -22.54 4.57
N TYR A 381 7.88 -22.99 5.83
CA TYR A 381 8.36 -24.32 6.23
C TYR A 381 7.41 -25.42 5.78
#